data_AF-C0NP18-F1
#
_entry.id   AF-C0NP18-F1
#
_cell.length_a   1.000
_cell.length_b   1.000
_cell.length_c   1.000
_cell.angle_alpha   90.00
_cell.angle_beta   90.00
_cell.angle_gamma   90.00
#
_symmetry.space_group_name_H-M   'P 1'
#
loop_
_entity.id
_entity.type
_entity.pdbx_description
1 polymer ?
#
loop_
_entity_poly.entity_id
_entity_poly.type
_entity_poly.pdbx_seq_one_letter_code
_entity_poly.pdbx_strand_id
1 'polypeptide(L)'
;MASTDGTDRGNGGSGGGPIEAVFWVKDAMTQWRIKGRAFVIGNESCDAGELWSRENIQRWVRRREGSAEEDITRWTWEKEITANFANLSPTMRGSFKNPSPGTPRSEPPSDPSLKLGLTLDDIHDPVARANFRVVVIVPEEVESVDLTYPENFKRMRHEEKHSYSPESIGRWRWTKCIVAYIFPALFYFTNP
;
A
#
# COMPACT_ATOMS: atom_id res chain seq x y z
N MET A 1 6.51 39.83 -15.10
CA MET A 1 5.66 38.71 -15.54
C MET A 1 6.25 37.44 -14.96
N ALA A 2 5.74 36.99 -13.81
CA ALA A 2 6.02 35.66 -13.28
C ALA A 2 4.68 34.92 -13.25
N SER A 3 4.37 34.23 -14.33
CA SER A 3 3.28 33.27 -14.38
C SER A 3 3.87 31.93 -13.95
N THR A 4 3.61 31.51 -12.72
CA THR A 4 3.76 30.10 -12.36
C THR A 4 2.42 29.45 -12.66
N ASP A 5 2.45 28.67 -13.74
CA ASP A 5 1.31 27.94 -14.28
C ASP A 5 0.80 26.95 -13.24
N GLY A 6 -0.52 26.96 -13.07
CA GLY A 6 -1.25 26.10 -12.18
C GLY A 6 -1.68 24.86 -12.93
N THR A 7 -0.88 23.81 -12.88
CA THR A 7 -1.20 22.52 -13.51
C THR A 7 -0.53 21.39 -12.75
N ASP A 8 -0.99 21.14 -11.52
CA ASP A 8 -1.02 19.77 -10.99
C ASP A 8 -2.11 19.62 -9.92
N ARG A 9 -3.38 19.73 -10.34
CA ARG A 9 -4.50 19.19 -9.56
C ARG A 9 -4.63 17.74 -9.99
N GLY A 10 -3.87 16.86 -9.32
CA GLY A 10 -3.74 15.44 -9.60
C GLY A 10 -5.09 14.74 -9.81
N ASN A 11 -5.52 14.69 -11.07
CA ASN A 11 -6.63 13.89 -11.56
C ASN A 11 -6.12 12.62 -12.25
N GLY A 12 -4.92 12.19 -11.89
CA GLY A 12 -4.34 10.90 -12.19
C GLY A 12 -3.37 10.62 -11.06
N GLY A 13 -3.74 9.74 -10.14
CA GLY A 13 -2.86 9.25 -9.09
C GLY A 13 -1.75 8.41 -9.72
N SER A 14 -0.87 9.07 -10.47
CA SER A 14 0.40 8.55 -10.92
C SER A 14 1.14 8.11 -9.66
N GLY A 15 1.32 6.80 -9.50
CA GLY A 15 1.98 6.22 -8.33
C GLY A 15 3.38 6.77 -8.13
N GLY A 16 4.03 6.36 -7.04
CA GLY A 16 5.45 6.66 -6.77
C GLY A 16 5.72 7.95 -6.00
N GLY A 17 4.68 8.58 -5.44
CA GLY A 17 4.82 9.72 -4.53
C GLY A 17 5.56 9.35 -3.23
N PRO A 18 6.19 10.33 -2.56
CA PRO A 18 6.86 10.09 -1.28
C PRO A 18 5.83 9.68 -0.22
N ILE A 19 6.21 8.70 0.60
CA ILE A 19 5.40 8.19 1.71
C ILE A 19 6.24 8.10 2.97
N GLU A 20 5.56 8.30 4.10
CA GLU A 20 6.07 7.94 5.40
C GLU A 20 4.99 7.17 6.17
N ALA A 21 5.34 5.96 6.62
CA ALA A 21 4.48 5.13 7.45
C ALA A 21 5.11 4.99 8.85
N VAL A 22 4.30 5.18 9.89
CA VAL A 22 4.74 5.03 11.29
C VAL A 22 3.92 3.93 11.95
N PHE A 23 4.60 2.94 12.52
CA PHE A 23 4.01 1.83 13.25
C PHE A 23 4.48 1.89 14.70
N TRP A 24 3.53 1.94 15.64
CA TRP A 24 3.84 1.79 17.06
C TRP A 24 3.46 0.38 17.52
N VAL A 25 4.44 -0.39 17.97
CA VAL A 25 4.24 -1.73 18.53
C VAL A 25 4.32 -1.61 20.05
N LYS A 26 3.16 -1.42 20.69
CA LYS A 26 3.05 -1.17 22.14
C LYS A 26 3.72 -2.26 22.97
N ASP A 27 3.49 -3.53 22.66
CA ASP A 27 4.02 -4.65 23.46
C ASP A 27 5.55 -4.76 23.38
N ALA A 28 6.14 -4.35 22.26
CA ALA A 28 7.59 -4.28 22.08
C ALA A 28 8.16 -2.91 22.45
N MET A 29 7.32 -1.96 22.87
CA MET A 29 7.67 -0.55 23.11
C MET A 29 8.53 0.05 21.99
N THR A 30 8.27 -0.34 20.74
CA THR A 30 9.10 0.02 19.60
C THR A 30 8.28 0.75 18.54
N GLN A 31 8.76 1.91 18.11
CA GLN A 31 8.25 2.63 16.95
C GLN A 31 9.08 2.29 15.72
N TRP A 32 8.42 2.01 14.60
CA TRP A 32 9.05 1.92 13.28
C TRP A 32 8.56 3.07 12.41
N ARG A 33 9.47 3.73 11.72
CA ARG A 33 9.19 4.77 10.73
C ARG A 33 9.82 4.37 9.41
N ILE A 34 9.00 4.23 8.39
CA ILE A 34 9.40 3.78 7.05
C ILE A 34 9.14 4.94 6.10
N LYS A 35 10.20 5.46 5.47
CA LYS A 35 10.10 6.45 4.39
C LYS A 35 10.48 5.82 3.08
N GLY A 36 9.87 6.30 2.00
CA GLY A 36 10.25 5.92 0.65
C GLY A 36 9.17 6.33 -0.35
N ARG A 37 8.82 5.42 -1.26
CA ARG A 37 7.83 5.66 -2.32
C ARG A 37 6.67 4.68 -2.25
N ALA A 38 5.47 5.17 -2.48
CA ALA A 38 4.27 4.34 -2.54
C ALA A 38 3.76 4.21 -3.97
N PHE A 39 3.53 2.98 -4.41
CA PHE A 39 2.95 2.65 -5.71
C PHE A 39 1.59 2.00 -5.50
N VAL A 40 0.62 2.33 -6.34
CA VAL A 40 -0.75 1.83 -6.21
C VAL A 40 -1.05 0.95 -7.43
N ILE A 41 -1.56 -0.26 -7.17
CA ILE A 41 -1.99 -1.20 -8.22
C ILE A 41 -3.41 -1.71 -7.94
N GLY A 42 -4.05 -2.28 -8.95
CA GLY A 42 -5.44 -2.77 -8.86
C GLY A 42 -6.44 -1.96 -9.68
N ASN A 43 -5.96 -1.05 -10.53
CA ASN A 43 -6.79 -0.44 -11.57
C ASN A 43 -6.85 -1.34 -12.83
N GLU A 44 -7.53 -0.86 -13.87
CA GLU A 44 -7.53 -1.53 -15.18
C GLU A 44 -6.10 -1.67 -15.72
N SER A 45 -5.78 -2.82 -16.32
CA SER A 45 -4.41 -3.16 -16.74
C SER A 45 -3.88 -2.32 -17.89
N CYS A 46 -4.75 -1.61 -18.62
CA CYS A 46 -4.38 -0.68 -19.68
C CYS A 46 -4.20 0.77 -19.19
N ASP A 47 -4.52 1.06 -17.92
CA ASP A 47 -4.33 2.39 -17.35
C ASP A 47 -2.84 2.74 -17.26
N ALA A 48 -2.49 3.97 -17.66
CA ALA A 48 -1.10 4.40 -17.70
C ALA A 48 -0.47 4.44 -16.29
N GLY A 49 -1.24 4.83 -15.27
CA GLY A 49 -0.79 4.86 -13.87
C GLY A 49 -0.56 3.47 -13.29
N GLU A 50 -1.44 2.52 -13.61
CA GLU A 50 -1.30 1.09 -13.27
C GLU A 50 -0.03 0.50 -13.90
N LEU A 51 0.16 0.69 -15.21
CA LEU A 51 1.32 0.17 -15.93
C LEU A 51 2.64 0.71 -15.37
N TRP A 52 2.72 2.02 -15.14
CA TRP A 52 3.89 2.66 -14.57
C TRP A 52 4.20 2.16 -13.15
N SER A 53 3.17 1.98 -12.32
CA SER A 53 3.32 1.46 -10.96
C SER A 53 3.83 0.01 -10.99
N ARG A 54 3.25 -0.85 -11.84
CA ARG A 54 3.68 -2.23 -12.01
C ARG A 54 5.13 -2.33 -12.49
N GLU A 55 5.54 -1.51 -13.46
CA GLU A 55 6.91 -1.49 -13.96
C GLU A 55 7.92 -1.14 -12.85
N ASN A 56 7.61 -0.14 -12.02
CA ASN A 56 8.48 0.25 -10.92
C ASN A 56 8.55 -0.82 -9.83
N ILE A 57 7.43 -1.46 -9.49
CA ILE A 57 7.41 -2.54 -8.49
C ILE A 57 8.13 -3.78 -9.03
N GLN A 58 8.01 -4.10 -10.32
CA GLN A 58 8.57 -5.29 -10.96
C GLN A 58 10.09 -5.42 -10.71
N ARG A 59 10.81 -4.30 -10.61
CA ARG A 59 12.26 -4.24 -10.33
C ARG A 59 12.64 -4.88 -8.99
N TRP A 60 11.69 -4.95 -8.06
CA TRP A 60 11.87 -5.48 -6.71
C TRP A 60 11.18 -6.83 -6.49
N VAL A 61 10.35 -7.27 -7.43
CA VAL A 61 9.75 -8.61 -7.37
C VAL A 61 10.84 -9.66 -7.58
N ARG A 62 10.80 -10.71 -6.76
CA ARG A 62 11.75 -11.83 -6.82
C ARG A 62 10.99 -13.14 -6.86
N ARG A 63 11.54 -14.11 -7.61
CA ARG A 63 11.10 -15.51 -7.56
C ARG A 63 11.31 -16.03 -6.13
N ARG A 64 10.30 -16.69 -5.58
CA ARG A 64 10.45 -17.41 -4.30
C ARG A 64 11.34 -18.64 -4.52
N GLU A 65 12.36 -18.81 -3.67
CA GLU A 65 13.23 -19.99 -3.70
C GLU A 65 12.40 -21.28 -3.66
N GLY A 66 12.71 -22.23 -4.54
CA GLY A 66 11.99 -23.51 -4.65
C GLY A 66 10.72 -23.51 -5.50
N SER A 67 10.29 -22.36 -6.06
CA SER A 67 9.11 -22.34 -6.96
C SER A 67 9.40 -23.08 -8.26
N ALA A 68 8.42 -23.80 -8.82
CA ALA A 68 8.58 -24.46 -10.12
C ALA A 68 8.59 -23.42 -11.26
N GLU A 69 9.17 -23.77 -12.41
CA GLU A 69 9.19 -22.87 -13.59
C GLU A 69 7.77 -22.59 -14.11
N GLU A 70 6.89 -23.58 -13.98
CA GLU A 70 5.46 -23.45 -14.28
C GLU A 70 4.75 -22.40 -13.41
N ASP A 71 5.17 -22.23 -12.15
CA ASP A 71 4.54 -21.25 -11.26
C ASP A 71 4.87 -19.82 -11.69
N ILE A 72 6.08 -19.60 -12.19
CA ILE A 72 6.56 -18.29 -12.65
C ILE A 72 5.83 -17.89 -13.91
N THR A 73 5.75 -18.80 -14.88
CA THR A 73 5.05 -18.55 -16.14
C THR A 73 3.55 -18.34 -15.95
N ARG A 74 2.96 -18.91 -14.90
CA ARG A 74 1.55 -18.71 -14.53
C ARG A 74 1.30 -17.47 -13.67
N TRP A 75 2.33 -16.83 -13.11
CA TRP A 75 2.17 -15.67 -12.24
C TRP A 75 1.76 -14.44 -13.06
N THR A 76 0.74 -13.72 -12.58
CA THR A 76 0.32 -12.45 -13.16
C THR A 76 -0.04 -11.47 -12.06
N TRP A 77 0.01 -10.17 -12.37
CA TRP A 77 -0.41 -9.11 -11.46
C TRP A 77 -1.87 -9.28 -11.01
N GLU A 78 -2.75 -9.69 -11.91
CA GLU A 78 -4.17 -9.89 -11.63
C GLU A 78 -4.38 -10.98 -10.59
N LYS A 79 -3.63 -12.08 -10.68
CA LYS A 79 -3.66 -13.16 -9.68
C LYS A 79 -3.16 -12.67 -8.33
N GLU A 80 -2.07 -11.90 -8.31
CA GLU A 80 -1.52 -11.33 -7.08
C GLU A 80 -2.50 -10.36 -6.40
N ILE A 81 -3.11 -9.45 -7.16
CA ILE A 81 -4.09 -8.48 -6.65
C ILE A 81 -5.37 -9.20 -6.18
N THR A 82 -5.80 -10.23 -6.90
CA THR A 82 -6.94 -11.06 -6.50
C THR A 82 -6.64 -11.85 -5.23
N ALA A 83 -5.45 -12.43 -5.09
CA ALA A 83 -5.03 -13.12 -3.87
C ALA A 83 -5.03 -12.19 -2.65
N ASN A 84 -4.54 -10.95 -2.80
CA ASN A 84 -4.59 -9.96 -1.72
C ASN A 84 -6.04 -9.65 -1.27
N PHE A 85 -6.97 -9.54 -2.21
CA PHE A 85 -8.39 -9.33 -1.88
C PHE A 85 -9.05 -10.57 -1.25
N ALA A 86 -8.72 -11.76 -1.75
CA ALA A 86 -9.22 -13.02 -1.23
C ALA A 86 -8.75 -13.29 0.21
N ASN A 87 -7.58 -12.77 0.59
CA ASN A 87 -7.04 -12.87 1.96
C ASN A 87 -7.78 -11.99 3.00
N LEU A 88 -8.63 -11.06 2.57
CA LEU A 88 -9.42 -10.24 3.49
C LEU A 88 -10.59 -11.06 4.09
N SER A 89 -11.08 -10.65 5.26
CA SER A 89 -12.33 -11.23 5.79
C SER A 89 -13.54 -10.80 4.96
N PRO A 90 -14.67 -11.55 4.97
CA PRO A 90 -15.88 -11.15 4.25
C PRO A 90 -16.38 -9.74 4.62
N THR A 91 -16.31 -9.38 5.91
CA THR A 91 -16.65 -8.03 6.39
C THR A 91 -15.72 -6.97 5.83
N MET A 92 -14.41 -7.24 5.76
CA MET A 92 -13.46 -6.31 5.17
C MET A 92 -13.66 -6.14 3.67
N ARG A 93 -13.93 -7.24 2.94
CA ARG A 93 -14.26 -7.15 1.50
C ARG A 93 -15.50 -6.30 1.27
N GLY A 94 -16.53 -6.47 2.09
CA GLY A 94 -17.76 -5.68 1.99
C GLY A 94 -17.56 -4.18 2.23
N SER A 95 -16.50 -3.79 2.95
CA SER A 95 -16.17 -2.36 3.17
C SER A 95 -15.82 -1.61 1.88
N PHE A 96 -15.40 -2.29 0.81
CA PHE A 96 -15.18 -1.69 -0.51
C PHE A 96 -16.48 -1.37 -1.24
N LYS A 97 -17.64 -1.71 -0.66
CA LYS A 97 -18.98 -1.27 -1.08
C LYS A 97 -19.59 -0.28 -0.09
N ASN A 98 -18.79 0.33 0.77
CA ASN A 98 -19.25 1.46 1.56
C ASN A 98 -19.48 2.69 0.65
N PRO A 99 -20.30 3.65 1.09
CA PRO A 99 -20.34 4.97 0.46
C PRO A 99 -18.94 5.57 0.33
N SER A 100 -18.72 6.43 -0.66
CA SER A 100 -17.42 7.05 -0.91
C SER A 100 -16.84 7.66 0.37
N PRO A 101 -15.53 7.48 0.64
CA PRO A 101 -14.90 8.04 1.84
C PRO A 101 -15.17 9.54 1.98
N GLY A 102 -15.49 9.97 3.20
CA GLY A 102 -15.84 11.37 3.49
C GLY A 102 -17.33 11.72 3.31
N THR A 103 -18.16 10.81 2.78
CA THR A 103 -19.62 11.02 2.69
C THR A 103 -20.23 11.14 4.10
N PRO A 104 -21.03 12.18 4.40
CA PRO A 104 -21.73 12.31 5.67
C PRO A 104 -22.64 11.12 5.94
N ARG A 105 -22.64 10.60 7.18
CA ARG A 105 -23.50 9.47 7.57
C ARG A 105 -25.00 9.76 7.50
N SER A 106 -25.38 11.03 7.57
CA SER A 106 -26.77 11.50 7.47
C SER A 106 -27.31 11.45 6.05
N GLU A 107 -26.44 11.40 5.04
CA GLU A 107 -26.83 11.37 3.65
C GLU A 107 -26.90 9.92 3.17
N PRO A 108 -28.06 9.48 2.63
CA PRO A 108 -28.14 8.17 2.02
C PRO A 108 -27.24 8.13 0.78
N PRO A 109 -26.49 7.03 0.56
CA PRO A 109 -25.70 6.88 -0.65
C PRO A 109 -26.58 6.96 -1.90
N SER A 110 -26.08 7.65 -2.93
CA SER A 110 -26.78 7.82 -4.21
C SER A 110 -26.97 6.49 -4.94
N ASP A 111 -26.01 5.58 -4.83
CA ASP A 111 -26.09 4.23 -5.35
C ASP A 111 -26.57 3.26 -4.25
N PRO A 112 -27.71 2.58 -4.42
CA PRO A 112 -28.21 1.57 -3.49
C PRO A 112 -27.27 0.37 -3.30
N SER A 113 -26.34 0.13 -4.23
CA SER A 113 -25.33 -0.92 -4.13
C SER A 113 -24.28 -0.63 -3.04
N LEU A 114 -24.16 0.64 -2.65
CA LEU A 114 -23.23 1.10 -1.63
C LEU A 114 -23.92 1.18 -0.27
N LYS A 115 -23.51 0.35 0.69
CA LYS A 115 -24.07 0.35 2.06
C LYS A 115 -23.02 0.00 3.10
N LEU A 116 -23.19 0.56 4.29
CA LEU A 116 -22.35 0.22 5.44
C LEU A 116 -22.67 -1.19 5.97
N GLY A 117 -21.64 -1.88 6.47
CA GLY A 117 -21.80 -3.15 7.18
C GLY A 117 -22.11 -4.36 6.32
N LEU A 118 -21.97 -4.25 4.99
CA LEU A 118 -22.09 -5.39 4.09
C LEU A 118 -20.96 -6.40 4.36
N THR A 119 -21.30 -7.69 4.24
CA THR A 119 -20.33 -8.78 4.14
C THR A 119 -20.31 -9.28 2.70
N LEU A 120 -19.14 -9.63 2.19
CA LEU A 120 -18.96 -10.06 0.81
C LEU A 120 -18.10 -11.33 0.75
N ASP A 121 -18.71 -12.44 0.34
CA ASP A 121 -18.01 -13.71 0.11
C ASP A 121 -17.45 -13.83 -1.30
N ASP A 122 -18.08 -13.19 -2.28
CA ASP A 122 -17.62 -13.18 -3.66
C ASP A 122 -16.33 -12.37 -3.82
N ILE A 123 -15.26 -13.03 -4.22
CA ILE A 123 -13.95 -12.42 -4.47
C ILE A 123 -13.90 -11.65 -5.81
N HIS A 124 -14.92 -11.78 -6.66
CA HIS A 124 -15.01 -11.18 -7.98
C HIS A 124 -16.12 -10.12 -8.12
N ASP A 125 -16.73 -9.67 -7.01
CA ASP A 125 -17.77 -8.63 -7.05
C ASP A 125 -17.26 -7.36 -7.77
N PRO A 126 -17.90 -6.94 -8.86
CA PRO A 126 -17.36 -5.87 -9.71
C PRO A 126 -17.29 -4.53 -9.01
N VAL A 127 -18.22 -4.22 -8.09
CA VAL A 127 -18.25 -2.94 -7.36
C VAL A 127 -17.11 -2.89 -6.34
N ALA A 128 -16.95 -3.94 -5.54
CA ALA A 128 -15.86 -4.02 -4.57
C ALA A 128 -14.49 -4.00 -5.25
N ARG A 129 -14.36 -4.71 -6.38
CA ARG A 129 -13.11 -4.77 -7.16
C ARG A 129 -12.77 -3.43 -7.80
N ALA A 130 -13.75 -2.69 -8.32
CA ALA A 130 -13.53 -1.34 -8.84
C ALA A 130 -12.95 -0.38 -7.78
N ASN A 131 -13.28 -0.58 -6.51
CA ASN A 131 -12.81 0.23 -5.38
C ASN A 131 -11.56 -0.32 -4.67
N PHE A 132 -11.16 -1.56 -4.93
CA PHE A 132 -10.04 -2.20 -4.26
C PHE A 132 -8.69 -1.84 -4.90
N ARG A 133 -7.72 -1.40 -4.10
CA ARG A 133 -6.34 -1.15 -4.53
C ARG A 133 -5.35 -1.78 -3.57
N VAL A 134 -4.18 -2.15 -4.08
CA VAL A 134 -3.03 -2.60 -3.31
C VAL A 134 -1.98 -1.49 -3.33
N VAL A 135 -1.53 -1.07 -2.15
CA VAL A 135 -0.45 -0.10 -2.00
C VAL A 135 0.83 -0.84 -1.67
N VAL A 136 1.86 -0.63 -2.49
CA VAL A 136 3.20 -1.16 -2.30
C VAL A 136 4.12 -0.04 -1.89
N ILE A 137 4.73 -0.15 -0.70
CA ILE A 137 5.72 0.79 -0.22
C ILE A 137 7.10 0.21 -0.54
N VAL A 138 7.93 1.00 -1.23
CA VAL A 138 9.36 0.74 -1.45
C VAL A 138 10.13 1.61 -0.45
N PRO A 139 10.66 1.02 0.64
CA PRO A 139 11.42 1.76 1.65
C PRO A 139 12.75 2.27 1.08
N GLU A 140 13.08 3.52 1.39
CA GLU A 140 14.40 4.13 1.16
C GLU A 140 15.14 4.32 2.50
N GLU A 141 14.39 4.63 3.57
CA GLU A 141 14.88 4.79 4.95
C GLU A 141 13.93 4.05 5.90
N VAL A 142 14.50 3.26 6.82
CA VAL A 142 13.77 2.63 7.93
C VAL A 142 14.42 3.04 9.23
N GLU A 143 13.63 3.57 10.13
CA GLU A 143 14.05 3.96 11.47
C GLU A 143 13.27 3.16 12.50
N SER A 144 13.96 2.72 13.55
CA SER A 144 13.35 2.13 14.74
C SER A 144 13.73 2.93 15.98
N VAL A 145 12.77 3.10 16.88
CA VAL A 145 12.96 3.69 18.21
C VAL A 145 12.45 2.68 19.23
N ASP A 146 13.38 2.09 19.98
CA ASP A 146 13.11 1.15 21.07
C ASP A 146 13.10 1.91 22.40
N LEU A 147 11.94 1.93 23.05
CA LEU A 147 11.66 2.58 24.33
C LEU A 147 11.49 1.57 25.47
N THR A 148 11.93 0.31 25.31
CA THR A 148 11.85 -0.73 26.34
C THR A 148 12.48 -0.29 27.66
N TYR A 149 13.59 0.47 27.58
CA TYR A 149 14.27 1.10 28.70
C TYR A 149 14.27 2.63 28.49
N PRO A 150 13.28 3.37 29.00
CA PRO A 150 13.13 4.80 28.72
C PRO A 150 14.36 5.65 29.07
N GLU A 151 15.10 5.26 30.10
CA GLU A 151 16.36 5.89 30.52
C GLU A 151 17.53 5.64 29.55
N ASN A 152 17.44 4.64 28.68
CA ASN A 152 18.45 4.27 27.70
C ASN A 152 17.80 3.84 26.38
N PHE A 153 16.99 4.73 25.80
CA PHE A 153 16.31 4.46 24.55
C PHE A 153 17.31 4.28 23.40
N LYS A 154 16.97 3.39 22.46
CA LYS A 154 17.79 3.15 21.27
C LYS A 154 17.07 3.63 20.03
N ARG A 155 17.73 4.47 19.24
CA ARG A 155 17.26 4.90 17.92
C ARG A 155 18.23 4.36 16.87
N MET A 156 17.72 3.52 15.98
CA MET A 156 18.51 2.93 14.88
C MET A 156 17.91 3.34 13.56
N ARG A 157 18.74 3.92 12.69
CA ARG A 157 18.37 4.31 11.33
C ARG A 157 19.11 3.44 10.34
N HIS A 158 18.37 2.96 9.35
CA HIS A 158 18.84 2.15 8.26
C HIS A 158 18.48 2.87 6.96
N GLU A 159 19.48 3.11 6.11
CA GLU A 159 19.29 3.70 4.79
C GLU A 159 19.79 2.71 3.74
N GLU A 160 19.05 2.57 2.64
CA GLU A 160 19.55 1.85 1.48
C GLU A 160 20.59 2.69 0.76
N LYS A 161 21.86 2.30 0.86
CA LYS A 161 22.91 2.85 -0.01
C LYS A 161 22.93 2.07 -1.31
N HIS A 162 22.37 2.66 -2.36
CA HIS A 162 22.48 2.11 -3.71
C HIS A 162 23.89 2.38 -4.25
N SER A 163 24.84 1.48 -3.98
CA SER A 163 26.11 1.46 -4.69
C SER A 163 25.87 0.83 -6.06
N TYR A 164 26.02 1.60 -7.14
CA TYR A 164 25.97 1.11 -8.51
C TYR A 164 27.21 0.24 -8.76
N SER A 165 27.16 -1.02 -8.34
CA SER A 165 28.03 -2.08 -8.82
C SER A 165 27.14 -3.14 -9.46
N PRO A 166 27.43 -3.61 -10.68
CA PRO A 166 26.67 -4.67 -11.35
C PRO A 166 26.59 -5.96 -10.52
N GLU A 167 27.50 -6.13 -9.55
CA GLU A 167 27.62 -7.32 -8.70
C GLU A 167 27.03 -7.12 -7.31
N SER A 168 26.74 -5.88 -6.89
CA SER A 168 26.10 -5.59 -5.61
C SER A 168 24.61 -5.31 -5.81
N ILE A 169 23.83 -6.37 -6.04
CA ILE A 169 22.40 -6.30 -5.71
C ILE A 169 22.35 -6.03 -4.20
N GLY A 170 21.99 -4.80 -3.83
CA GLY A 170 22.00 -4.29 -2.47
C GLY A 170 21.46 -5.33 -1.49
N ARG A 171 22.29 -5.74 -0.54
CA ARG A 171 21.94 -6.77 0.43
C ARG A 171 20.98 -6.17 1.47
N TRP A 172 19.70 -6.19 1.14
CA TRP A 172 18.58 -6.10 2.06
C TRP A 172 17.63 -7.28 1.81
N ARG A 173 17.38 -8.11 2.83
CA ARG A 173 16.31 -9.11 2.81
C ARG A 173 15.05 -8.46 3.39
N TRP A 174 14.28 -7.78 2.54
CA TRP A 174 12.89 -7.45 2.87
C TRP A 174 11.97 -8.19 1.92
N THR A 175 11.13 -9.06 2.48
CA THR A 175 10.00 -9.67 1.80
C THR A 175 8.89 -8.62 1.79
N LYS A 176 8.53 -8.10 0.61
CA LYS A 176 7.27 -7.37 0.31
C LYS A 176 6.61 -6.70 1.55
N CYS A 177 6.88 -5.41 1.79
CA CYS A 177 5.97 -4.60 2.62
C CYS A 177 4.73 -4.25 1.77
N ILE A 178 3.86 -5.24 1.55
CA ILE A 178 2.52 -4.99 1.04
C ILE A 178 1.70 -4.52 2.24
N VAL A 179 1.44 -3.21 2.30
CA VAL A 179 0.44 -2.68 3.24
C VAL A 179 -0.90 -2.72 2.51
N ALA A 180 -1.51 -3.90 2.45
CA ALA A 180 -2.88 -4.07 1.98
C ALA A 180 -3.89 -3.76 3.10
N TYR A 181 -3.76 -2.60 3.76
CA TYR A 181 -4.73 -2.15 4.77
C TYR A 181 -4.82 -0.62 4.74
N ILE A 182 -5.67 -0.09 3.87
CA ILE A 182 -6.27 1.22 4.13
C ILE A 182 -7.40 0.95 5.13
N PHE A 183 -7.12 1.21 6.40
CA PHE A 183 -8.11 1.25 7.47
C PHE A 183 -9.30 2.12 7.05
N PRO A 184 -10.57 1.69 7.24
CA PRO A 184 -11.64 2.64 7.38
C PRO A 184 -11.51 3.26 8.79
N ALA A 185 -11.15 4.54 8.82
CA ALA A 185 -11.23 5.43 9.98
C ALA A 185 -10.40 5.06 11.22
N LEU A 186 -9.22 5.68 11.35
CA LEU A 186 -8.72 6.20 12.62
C LEU A 186 -7.67 7.28 12.34
N PHE A 187 -8.14 8.44 11.86
CA PHE A 187 -7.43 9.70 12.09
C PHE A 187 -7.60 10.03 13.57
N TYR A 188 -6.61 9.69 14.40
CA TYR A 188 -6.42 10.43 15.63
C TYR A 188 -5.82 11.79 15.27
N PHE A 189 -6.68 12.79 15.10
CA PHE A 189 -6.27 14.16 15.40
C PHE A 189 -6.09 14.25 16.90
N THR A 190 -4.85 14.12 17.37
CA THR A 190 -4.42 14.79 18.60
C THR A 190 -3.98 16.19 18.20
N ASN A 191 -4.89 17.16 18.28
CA ASN A 191 -4.46 18.55 18.42
C ASN A 191 -4.18 18.80 19.91
N PRO A 192 -3.13 19.55 20.26
CA PRO A 192 -3.06 20.22 21.56
C PRO A 192 -4.19 21.24 21.70
#